data_AF-M0FXJ3-F1
#
_entry.id   AF-M0FXJ3-F1
#
_cell.length_a   1.000
_cell.length_b   1.000
_cell.length_c   1.000
_cell.angle_alpha   90.00
_cell.angle_beta   90.00
_cell.angle_gamma   90.00
#
_symmetry.space_group_name_H-M   'P 1'
#
loop_
_entity.id
_entity.type
_entity.pdbx_description
1 polymer ?
#
loop_
_entity_poly.entity_id
_entity_poly.type
_entity_poly.pdbx_seq_one_letter_code
_entity_poly.pdbx_strand_id
1 'polypeptide(L)' 'MTQSPVCIRCGEQYLFTRAYKGNYCRDCHGSWAAKPRSEEAPRPRPQRSRTTSSVRRREDDERSPGLEPPYDEA' A
#
# COMPACT_ATOMS: atom_id res chain seq x y z
N MET A 1 -3.97 -19.29 -11.39
CA MET A 1 -2.74 -18.88 -12.07
C MET A 1 -2.67 -17.35 -12.03
N THR A 2 -1.68 -16.77 -11.33
CA THR A 2 -1.45 -15.31 -11.35
C THR A 2 -0.57 -14.98 -12.54
N GLN A 3 -1.10 -14.22 -13.50
CA GLN A 3 -0.34 -13.80 -14.68
C GLN A 3 0.76 -12.82 -14.28
N SER A 4 1.97 -13.00 -14.81
CA SER A 4 3.07 -12.05 -14.60
C SER A 4 2.70 -10.66 -15.13
N PRO A 5 3.01 -9.58 -14.40
CA PRO A 5 2.65 -8.25 -14.83
C PRO A 5 3.44 -7.86 -16.10
N VAL A 6 2.72 -7.35 -17.09
CA VAL A 6 3.28 -6.94 -18.39
C VAL A 6 3.15 -5.43 -18.60
N CYS A 7 4.02 -4.89 -19.46
CA CYS A 7 4.05 -3.49 -19.84
C CYS A 7 2.71 -3.06 -20.42
N ILE A 8 2.11 -2.03 -19.82
CA ILE A 8 0.83 -1.47 -20.28
C ILE A 8 0.89 -0.82 -21.67
N ARG A 9 2.10 -0.59 -22.19
CA ARG A 9 2.34 0.03 -23.51
C ARG A 9 2.64 -1.01 -24.57
N CYS A 10 3.64 -1.87 -24.34
CA CYS A 10 4.15 -2.80 -25.36
C CYS A 10 3.84 -4.27 -25.09
N GLY A 11 3.28 -4.63 -23.92
CA GLY A 11 2.98 -6.03 -23.57
C GLY A 11 4.19 -6.87 -23.14
N GLU A 12 5.42 -6.33 -23.22
CA GLU A 12 6.62 -7.01 -22.74
C GLU A 12 6.62 -7.18 -21.22
N GLN A 13 7.27 -8.24 -20.73
CA GLN A 13 7.36 -8.48 -19.28
C GLN A 13 8.15 -7.36 -18.58
N TYR A 14 7.65 -6.91 -17.43
CA TYR A 14 8.42 -6.01 -16.61
C TYR A 14 9.65 -6.72 -16.04
N LEU A 15 10.76 -6.00 -15.98
CA LEU A 15 11.97 -6.44 -15.29
C LEU A 15 11.94 -5.95 -13.85
N PHE A 16 12.35 -6.82 -12.94
CA PHE A 16 12.54 -6.49 -11.52
C PHE A 16 14.04 -6.42 -11.24
N THR A 17 14.60 -5.22 -11.24
CA THR A 17 16.02 -4.99 -10.92
C THR A 17 16.16 -4.42 -9.51
N ARG A 18 17.28 -4.69 -8.82
CA ARG A 18 17.53 -4.14 -7.47
C ARG A 18 17.63 -2.61 -7.45
N ALA A 19 17.98 -2.01 -8.59
CA ALA A 19 18.15 -0.56 -8.73
C ALA A 19 16.86 0.19 -9.06
N TYR A 20 15.81 -0.49 -9.54
CA TYR A 20 14.57 0.14 -9.96
C TYR A 20 13.40 -0.28 -9.07
N LYS A 21 12.85 0.68 -8.34
CA LYS A 21 11.72 0.41 -7.44
C LYS A 21 10.41 0.44 -8.23
N GLY A 22 10.02 -0.70 -8.77
CA GLY A 22 8.73 -0.89 -9.45
C GLY A 22 8.84 -1.61 -10.79
N ASN A 23 7.79 -1.46 -11.60
CA ASN A 23 7.66 -2.13 -12.89
C ASN A 23 8.53 -1.42 -13.95
N TYR A 24 9.65 -2.04 -14.33
CA TYR A 24 10.59 -1.48 -15.31
C TYR A 24 10.43 -2.11 -16.70
N CYS A 25 10.26 -1.29 -17.74
CA CYS A 25 10.23 -1.75 -19.13
C CYS A 25 11.33 -1.05 -19.92
N ARG A 26 12.33 -1.77 -20.43
CA ARG A 26 13.50 -1.18 -21.11
C ARG A 26 13.13 -0.31 -22.32
N ASP A 27 12.18 -0.77 -23.13
CA ASP A 27 11.82 -0.08 -24.37
C ASP A 27 10.99 1.17 -24.11
N CYS A 28 10.03 1.09 -23.18
CA CYS A 28 9.13 2.20 -22.89
C CYS A 28 9.69 3.20 -21.86
N HIS A 29 10.63 2.79 -21.00
CA HIS A 29 11.09 3.61 -19.89
C HIS A 29 11.68 4.95 -20.33
N GLY A 30 12.44 4.98 -21.44
CA GLY A 30 13.01 6.22 -21.97
C GLY A 30 11.95 7.29 -22.25
N SER A 31 10.81 6.88 -22.82
CA SER A 31 9.70 7.79 -23.12
C SER A 31 9.01 8.34 -21.86
N TRP A 32 9.01 7.59 -20.76
CA TRP A 32 8.42 8.02 -19.49
C TRP A 32 9.36 8.93 -18.72
N ALA A 33 10.66 8.59 -18.71
CA ALA A 33 11.68 9.38 -18.05
C ALA A 33 11.89 10.73 -18.74
N ALA A 34 11.71 10.80 -20.06
CA ALA A 34 11.82 12.04 -20.83
C ALA A 34 10.61 12.98 -20.70
N LYS A 35 9.48 12.51 -20.16
CA LYS A 35 8.34 13.40 -19.93
C LYS A 35 8.70 14.41 -18.86
N PRO A 36 8.57 15.72 -19.12
CA PRO A 36 8.80 16.72 -18.10
C PRO A 36 7.89 16.41 -16.93
N ARG A 37 8.51 16.21 -15.76
CA ARG A 37 7.75 16.08 -14.52
C ARG A 37 7.03 17.41 -14.35
N SER A 38 5.70 17.37 -14.44
CA SER A 38 4.89 18.59 -14.30
C SER A 38 5.31 19.31 -13.03
N GLU A 39 5.70 20.58 -13.15
CA GLU A 39 6.03 21.44 -12.01
C GLU A 39 4.79 21.80 -11.18
N GLU A 40 3.60 21.41 -11.65
CA GLU A 40 2.36 21.51 -10.89
C GLU A 40 2.48 20.63 -9.64
N ALA A 41 2.49 21.27 -8.47
CA ALA A 41 2.47 20.57 -7.20
C ALA A 41 1.27 19.59 -7.16
N PRO A 42 1.47 18.33 -6.71
CA PRO A 42 0.36 17.39 -6.56
C PRO A 42 -0.72 18.01 -5.69
N ARG A 43 -1.95 18.09 -6.20
CA ARG A 43 -3.08 18.57 -5.40
C ARG A 43 -3.24 17.65 -4.18
N PRO A 44 -3.45 18.19 -2.97
CA PRO A 44 -3.69 17.38 -1.79
C PRO A 44 -4.89 16.47 -2.04
N ARG A 45 -4.71 15.18 -1.76
CA ARG A 45 -5.79 14.21 -1.88
C ARG A 45 -6.91 14.62 -0.92
N PRO A 46 -8.17 14.75 -1.38
CA PRO A 46 -9.27 15.08 -0.48
C PRO A 46 -9.36 14.00 0.60
N GLN A 47 -9.14 14.43 1.84
CA GLN A 47 -9.24 13.56 3.00
C GLN A 47 -10.73 13.27 3.21
N ARG A 48 -11.16 12.05 2.89
CA ARG A 48 -12.53 11.63 3.21
C ARG A 48 -12.69 11.74 4.72
N SER A 49 -13.64 12.55 5.16
CA SER A 49 -14.06 12.64 6.55
C SER A 49 -14.42 11.22 6.98
N ARG A 50 -13.69 10.70 7.98
CA ARG A 50 -13.99 9.40 8.57
C ARG A 50 -15.36 9.53 9.22
N THR A 51 -16.40 8.94 8.62
CA THR A 51 -17.68 8.77 9.30
C THR A 51 -17.39 7.96 10.56
N THR A 52 -17.48 8.58 11.73
CA THR A 52 -17.41 7.86 13.00
C THR A 52 -18.62 6.94 13.04
N SER A 53 -18.37 5.64 12.89
CA SER A 53 -19.36 4.61 13.19
C SER A 53 -19.88 4.85 14.60
N SER A 54 -21.18 5.13 14.72
CA SER A 54 -21.87 5.33 16.00
C SER A 54 -22.09 3.98 16.70
N VAL A 55 -21.00 3.29 17.04
CA VAL A 55 -21.09 2.14 17.95
C VAL A 55 -21.38 2.70 19.33
N ARG A 56 -22.64 2.56 19.77
CA ARG A 56 -23.07 2.89 21.14
C ARG A 56 -22.17 2.13 22.12
N ARG A 57 -21.55 2.89 23.04
CA ARG A 57 -20.84 2.34 24.21
C ARG A 57 -21.85 1.56 25.03
N ARG A 58 -21.68 0.25 25.17
CA ARG A 58 -22.40 -0.55 26.15
C ARG A 58 -21.60 -0.43 27.44
N GLU A 59 -22.10 0.37 28.35
CA GLU A 59 -21.65 0.45 29.74
C GLU A 59 -22.29 -0.73 30.47
N ASP A 60 -21.47 -1.67 30.94
CA ASP A 60 -21.76 -2.71 31.94
C ASP A 60 -20.39 -3.35 32.26
N ASP A 61 -19.63 -2.81 33.20
CA ASP A 61 -19.66 -3.07 34.65
C ASP A 61 -19.04 -4.43 35.04
N GLU A 62 -18.12 -4.33 36.01
CA GLU A 62 -17.49 -5.36 36.84
C GLU A 62 -16.55 -6.45 36.25
N ARG A 63 -15.31 -6.38 36.76
CA ARG A 63 -14.34 -7.46 37.03
C ARG A 63 -13.26 -7.74 35.99
N SER A 64 -12.12 -7.05 36.16
CA SER A 64 -10.81 -7.59 35.78
C SER A 64 -10.54 -8.93 36.50
N PRO A 65 -10.06 -9.94 35.76
CA PRO A 65 -8.83 -10.61 36.17
C PRO A 65 -7.82 -10.49 35.03
N GLY A 66 -6.88 -9.57 35.22
CA GLY A 66 -5.75 -9.41 34.33
C GLY A 66 -4.72 -10.52 34.55
N LEU A 67 -4.38 -11.19 33.45
CA LEU A 67 -3.02 -11.54 33.02
C LEU A 67 -2.18 -12.40 33.98
N GLU A 68 -2.25 -13.73 33.83
CA GLU A 68 -1.10 -14.60 34.07
C GLU A 68 -0.66 -15.24 32.73
N PRO A 69 0.52 -14.88 32.18
CA PRO A 69 1.08 -15.59 31.03
C PRO A 69 1.74 -16.90 31.50
N PRO A 70 1.47 -18.05 30.84
CA PRO A 70 2.15 -19.29 31.18
C PRO A 70 3.57 -19.24 30.60
N TYR A 71 4.58 -19.11 31.47
CA TYR A 71 5.93 -19.56 31.15
C TYR A 71 5.93 -21.09 31.25
N ASP A 72 6.26 -21.77 30.14
CA ASP A 72 6.58 -23.20 30.15
C ASP A 72 8.11 -23.33 30.13
N GLU A 73 8.68 -23.82 31.23
CA GLU A 73 10.08 -24.26 31.35
C GLU A 73 10.25 -25.60 30.64
N ALA A 74 11.22 -25.69 29.72
CA ALA A 74 11.83 -26.95 29.30
C ALA A 74 13.31 -26.74 28.95
#